data_AF-A0A836H1R3-F1
#
_entry.id   AF-A0A836H1R3-F1
#
_cell.length_a   1.000
_cell.length_b   1.000
_cell.length_c   1.000
_cell.angle_alpha   90.00
_cell.angle_beta   90.00
_cell.angle_gamma   90.00
#
_symmetry.space_group_name_H-M   'P 1'
#
loop_
_entity.id
_entity.type
_entity.pdbx_description
1 polymer ?
#
loop_
_entity_poly.entity_id
_entity_poly.type
_entity_poly.pdbx_seq_one_letter_code
_entity_poly.pdbx_strand_id
1 'polypeptide(L)'
;MLNDAYSGRREHYVDLFADEEARVGQYKEKMRCFLTLEEVVERLCEEPSIHERIASFEEFEEPIGPLSILSVFAKSRYFVVLQTASYWWSLERREDVIVVQRSQNFSSVHCRCKGAYRNYRWPIESAPTARRSMRCPCGPKLSEVLSAMLRDHVFDPRGCASSSWAFSDYVFHLCLCGRDTRPLYGDGS
;
A
#
# COMPACT_ATOMS: atom_id res chain seq x y z
N MET A 1 25.21 27.61 4.06
CA MET A 1 24.96 26.51 3.10
C MET A 1 25.28 25.21 3.81
N LEU A 2 24.28 24.60 4.43
CA LEU A 2 24.37 23.37 5.21
C LEU A 2 22.99 22.71 5.06
N ASN A 3 22.97 21.43 4.65
CA ASN A 3 21.81 20.52 4.48
C ASN A 3 21.42 20.08 3.05
N ASP A 4 22.38 19.83 2.16
CA ASP A 4 22.12 19.03 0.93
C ASP A 4 22.52 17.55 1.04
N ALA A 5 23.15 17.11 2.14
CA ALA A 5 23.61 15.72 2.27
C ALA A 5 22.53 14.74 2.79
N TYR A 6 21.41 15.25 3.31
CA TYR A 6 20.31 14.43 3.87
C TYR A 6 18.98 14.58 3.11
N SER A 7 18.92 15.41 2.07
CA SER A 7 17.71 15.63 1.27
C SER A 7 17.39 14.48 0.29
N GLY A 8 18.26 13.47 0.19
CA GLY A 8 18.19 12.42 -0.83
C GLY A 8 17.70 11.03 -0.39
N ARG A 9 17.61 10.74 0.92
CA ARG A 9 17.11 9.43 1.41
C ARG A 9 15.71 9.62 1.98
N ARG A 10 14.71 9.48 1.11
CA ARG A 10 13.32 9.40 1.58
C ARG A 10 12.97 7.97 1.96
N GLU A 11 12.20 7.87 3.03
CA GLU A 11 11.79 6.61 3.62
C GLU A 11 10.31 6.33 3.28
N HIS A 12 10.03 5.08 2.99
CA HIS A 12 8.70 4.51 2.82
C HIS A 12 8.25 3.84 4.12
N TYR A 13 6.95 3.76 4.33
CA TYR A 13 6.41 3.11 5.51
C TYR A 13 6.05 1.67 5.19
N VAL A 14 6.69 0.71 5.86
CA VAL A 14 6.42 -0.72 5.69
C VAL A 14 6.18 -1.36 7.06
N ASP A 15 4.98 -1.88 7.26
CA ASP A 15 4.57 -2.58 8.47
C ASP A 15 3.95 -3.94 8.14
N LEU A 16 4.77 -4.98 8.28
CA LEU A 16 4.40 -6.34 7.94
C LEU A 16 3.72 -7.11 9.08
N PHE A 17 3.54 -6.44 10.22
CA PHE A 17 3.00 -6.99 11.46
C PHE A 17 1.86 -6.13 11.98
N ALA A 18 0.98 -5.70 11.08
CA ALA A 18 -0.13 -4.82 11.43
C ALA A 18 -1.19 -5.47 12.34
N ASP A 19 -1.04 -6.74 12.70
CA ASP A 19 -1.82 -7.39 13.76
C ASP A 19 -1.30 -7.11 15.17
N GLU A 20 0.01 -6.95 15.34
CA GLU A 20 0.65 -7.04 16.65
C GLU A 20 0.43 -5.80 17.51
N GLU A 21 0.07 -4.66 16.93
CA GLU A 21 -0.22 -3.45 17.70
C GLU A 21 -1.58 -3.46 18.40
N ALA A 22 -2.48 -4.37 18.01
CA ALA A 22 -3.68 -4.64 18.80
C ALA A 22 -3.31 -5.28 20.16
N ARG A 23 -2.08 -5.81 20.29
CA ARG A 23 -1.53 -6.32 21.55
C ARG A 23 -0.84 -5.16 22.28
N VAL A 24 -1.57 -4.63 23.25
CA VAL A 24 -1.23 -3.56 24.20
C VAL A 24 0.28 -3.52 24.56
N GLY A 25 0.95 -2.38 24.29
CA GLY A 25 2.11 -1.93 25.09
C GLY A 25 3.48 -1.76 24.40
N GLN A 26 3.70 -2.23 23.17
CA GLN A 26 5.04 -2.24 22.55
C GLN A 26 5.34 -1.03 21.64
N TYR A 27 5.04 0.18 22.11
CA TYR A 27 5.30 1.41 21.31
C TYR A 27 6.80 1.74 21.14
N LYS A 28 7.70 1.13 21.92
CA LYS A 28 9.11 1.56 22.02
C LYS A 28 10.07 0.90 21.02
N GLU A 29 9.71 -0.20 20.36
CA GLU A 29 10.58 -0.89 19.38
C GLU A 29 10.24 -0.58 17.91
N LYS A 30 9.16 0.17 17.65
CA LYS A 30 8.65 0.50 16.29
C LYS A 30 9.50 1.49 15.47
N MET A 31 10.75 1.75 15.86
CA MET A 31 11.60 2.77 15.23
C MET A 31 12.08 2.44 13.81
N ARG A 32 11.71 1.30 13.21
CA ARG A 32 12.18 0.87 11.88
C ARG A 32 11.07 0.50 10.87
N CYS A 33 9.90 1.13 10.96
CA CYS A 33 8.89 1.00 9.89
C CYS A 33 9.14 1.98 8.73
N PHE A 34 9.93 3.03 8.96
CA PHE A 34 10.39 3.92 7.89
C PHE A 34 11.69 3.37 7.31
N LEU A 35 11.68 3.10 6.01
CA LEU A 35 12.71 2.36 5.29
C LEU A 35 13.09 3.06 3.99
N THR A 36 14.37 3.11 3.70
CA THR A 36 14.87 3.44 2.36
C THR A 36 14.33 2.46 1.32
N LEU A 37 14.36 2.83 0.04
CA LEU A 37 13.91 1.93 -1.03
C LEU A 37 14.64 0.59 -1.00
N GLU A 38 15.95 0.62 -0.76
CA GLU A 38 16.77 -0.59 -0.62
C GLU A 38 16.26 -1.48 0.50
N GLU A 39 16.00 -0.90 1.68
CA GLU A 39 15.46 -1.63 2.84
C GLU A 39 14.03 -2.14 2.60
N VAL A 40 13.21 -1.42 1.82
CA VAL A 40 11.87 -1.90 1.40
C VAL A 40 12.01 -3.15 0.55
N VAL A 41 12.89 -3.12 -0.45
CA VAL A 41 13.12 -4.24 -1.36
C VAL A 41 13.63 -5.45 -0.59
N GLU A 42 14.66 -5.27 0.24
CA GLU A 42 15.21 -6.33 1.08
C GLU A 42 14.12 -6.95 1.96
N ARG A 43 13.38 -6.11 2.68
CA ARG A 43 12.36 -6.59 3.61
C ARG A 43 11.20 -7.30 2.91
N LEU A 44 10.73 -6.80 1.77
CA LEU A 44 9.65 -7.47 1.04
C LEU A 44 10.14 -8.77 0.38
N CYS A 45 11.38 -8.84 -0.09
CA CYS A 45 11.95 -10.05 -0.67
C CYS A 45 12.08 -11.20 0.35
N GLU A 46 12.27 -10.88 1.63
CA GLU A 46 12.31 -11.87 2.71
C GLU A 46 10.93 -12.43 3.07
N GLU A 47 9.83 -11.81 2.63
CA GLU A 47 8.47 -12.19 3.03
C GLU A 47 7.86 -13.26 2.11
N PRO A 48 7.69 -14.51 2.55
CA PRO A 48 7.20 -15.57 1.65
C PRO A 48 5.80 -15.29 1.09
N SER A 49 4.97 -14.54 1.82
CA SER A 49 3.60 -14.23 1.40
C SER A 49 3.51 -13.25 0.23
N ILE A 50 4.60 -12.60 -0.21
CA ILE A 50 4.59 -11.84 -1.47
C ILE A 50 4.49 -12.76 -2.70
N HIS A 51 4.72 -14.06 -2.54
CA HIS A 51 4.55 -15.03 -3.64
C HIS A 51 3.12 -15.59 -3.74
N GLU A 52 2.25 -15.25 -2.79
CA GLU A 52 0.83 -15.59 -2.85
C GLU A 52 0.12 -14.81 -3.96
N ARG A 53 -0.90 -15.44 -4.54
CA ARG A 53 -1.76 -14.81 -5.54
C ARG A 53 -2.78 -13.91 -4.89
N ILE A 54 -3.03 -12.77 -5.51
CA ILE A 54 -4.10 -11.86 -5.13
C ILE A 54 -5.44 -12.51 -5.49
N ALA A 55 -6.29 -12.73 -4.49
CA ALA A 55 -7.62 -13.31 -4.61
C ALA A 55 -8.72 -12.25 -4.71
N SER A 56 -8.51 -11.08 -4.13
CA SER A 56 -9.42 -9.94 -4.27
C SER A 56 -8.69 -8.61 -4.14
N PHE A 57 -9.34 -7.57 -4.67
CA PHE A 57 -8.93 -6.19 -4.62
C PHE A 57 -10.11 -5.36 -4.10
N GLU A 58 -9.85 -4.46 -3.17
CA GLU A 58 -10.82 -3.51 -2.66
C GLU A 58 -10.19 -2.12 -2.56
N GLU A 59 -10.79 -1.12 -3.20
CA GLU A 59 -10.38 0.28 -3.09
C GLU A 59 -11.24 0.98 -2.06
N PHE A 60 -10.59 1.81 -1.26
CA PHE A 60 -11.22 2.64 -0.25
C PHE A 60 -10.79 4.10 -0.39
N GLU A 61 -11.72 4.99 -0.08
CA GLU A 61 -11.48 6.41 0.09
C GLU A 61 -11.32 6.73 1.59
N GLU A 62 -10.27 7.48 1.93
CA GLU A 62 -10.01 7.96 3.29
C GLU A 62 -11.16 8.86 3.75
N PRO A 63 -11.72 8.64 4.95
CA PRO A 63 -12.79 9.47 5.46
C PRO A 63 -12.29 10.90 5.71
N ILE A 64 -13.02 11.88 5.16
CA ILE A 64 -12.77 13.29 5.45
C ILE A 64 -13.49 13.62 6.76
N GLY A 65 -12.72 13.98 7.79
CA GLY A 65 -13.27 14.28 9.12
C GLY A 65 -14.29 15.44 9.09
N PRO A 66 -15.41 15.34 9.81
CA PRO A 66 -16.54 16.29 9.74
C PRO A 66 -16.19 17.71 10.22
N LEU A 67 -15.08 17.88 10.96
CA LEU A 67 -14.64 19.16 11.52
C LEU A 67 -13.48 19.83 10.76
N SER A 68 -13.05 19.26 9.62
CA SER A 68 -12.02 19.92 8.81
C SER A 68 -12.67 21.08 8.06
N ILE A 69 -12.52 22.31 8.56
CA ILE A 69 -12.85 23.54 7.82
C ILE A 69 -12.02 23.63 6.51
N LEU A 70 -10.95 22.83 6.44
CA LEU A 70 -10.09 22.61 5.26
C LEU A 70 -10.53 21.41 4.41
N SER A 71 -11.65 20.74 4.72
CA SER A 71 -12.16 19.57 3.99
C SER A 71 -12.41 19.86 2.51
N VAL A 72 -12.88 21.06 2.19
CA VAL A 72 -13.10 21.54 0.81
C VAL A 72 -11.79 21.57 0.00
N PHE A 73 -10.64 21.69 0.67
CA PHE A 73 -9.31 21.65 0.07
C PHE A 73 -8.58 20.32 0.28
N ALA A 74 -9.15 19.42 1.08
CA ALA A 74 -8.57 18.11 1.34
C ALA A 74 -8.77 17.23 0.10
N LYS A 75 -7.67 16.93 -0.59
CA LYS A 75 -7.70 15.96 -1.69
C LYS A 75 -8.11 14.60 -1.15
N SER A 76 -9.08 13.96 -1.79
CA SER A 76 -9.41 12.56 -1.53
C SER A 76 -8.16 11.70 -1.62
N ARG A 77 -7.95 10.87 -0.60
CA ARG A 77 -6.86 9.89 -0.57
C ARG A 77 -7.45 8.50 -0.73
N TYR A 78 -6.81 7.71 -1.56
CA TYR A 78 -7.23 6.37 -1.90
C TYR A 78 -6.15 5.39 -1.49
N PHE A 79 -6.59 4.24 -1.03
CA PHE A 79 -5.74 3.10 -0.75
C PHE A 79 -6.44 1.83 -1.19
N VAL A 80 -5.66 0.79 -1.41
CA VAL A 80 -6.15 -0.49 -1.88
C VAL A 80 -5.83 -1.56 -0.86
N VAL A 81 -6.78 -2.45 -0.63
CA VAL A 81 -6.61 -3.66 0.16
C VAL A 81 -6.64 -4.85 -0.79
N LEU A 82 -5.62 -5.68 -0.71
CA LEU A 82 -5.45 -6.89 -1.50
C LEU A 82 -5.57 -8.09 -0.56
N GLN A 83 -6.43 -9.03 -0.92
CA GLN A 83 -6.50 -10.31 -0.21
C GLN A 83 -5.60 -11.32 -0.91
N THR A 84 -4.80 -12.03 -0.11
CA THR A 84 -4.03 -13.21 -0.52
C THR A 84 -4.55 -14.45 0.22
N ALA A 85 -3.88 -15.60 0.09
CA ALA A 85 -4.36 -16.83 0.74
C ALA A 85 -4.27 -16.74 2.27
N SER A 86 -3.21 -16.11 2.78
CA SER A 86 -2.89 -16.08 4.20
C SER A 86 -3.01 -14.69 4.82
N TYR A 87 -2.96 -13.63 4.01
CA TYR A 87 -2.88 -12.25 4.49
C TYR A 87 -3.76 -11.27 3.72
N TRP A 88 -4.03 -10.16 4.37
CA TRP A 88 -4.49 -8.92 3.80
C TRP A 88 -3.34 -7.94 3.71
N TRP A 89 -3.24 -7.26 2.58
CA TRP A 89 -2.23 -6.25 2.30
C TRP A 89 -2.89 -4.92 2.02
N SER A 90 -2.38 -3.83 2.58
CA SER A 90 -2.77 -2.46 2.20
C SER A 90 -1.62 -1.80 1.48
N LEU A 91 -1.93 -1.18 0.34
CA LEU A 91 -1.01 -0.35 -0.42
C LEU A 91 -1.62 1.04 -0.55
N GLU A 92 -0.82 2.05 -0.23
CA GLU A 92 -1.23 3.43 -0.31
C GLU A 92 -0.08 4.31 -0.80
N ARG A 93 -0.42 5.31 -1.60
CA ARG A 93 0.49 6.38 -1.99
C ARG A 93 0.10 7.67 -1.28
N ARG A 94 1.06 8.25 -0.55
CA ARG A 94 0.94 9.55 0.12
C ARG A 94 2.04 10.48 -0.38
N GLU A 95 1.68 11.37 -1.29
CA GLU A 95 2.63 12.29 -1.92
C GLU A 95 3.73 11.49 -2.62
N ASP A 96 4.93 11.44 -2.04
CA ASP A 96 6.07 10.67 -2.52
C ASP A 96 6.50 9.53 -1.60
N VAL A 97 5.64 9.15 -0.66
CA VAL A 97 5.81 8.01 0.24
C VAL A 97 4.85 6.90 -0.15
N ILE A 98 5.37 5.68 -0.27
CA ILE A 98 4.56 4.46 -0.35
C ILE A 98 4.40 3.89 1.06
N VAL A 99 3.17 3.48 1.36
CA VAL A 99 2.78 2.83 2.59
C VAL A 99 2.36 1.41 2.24
N VAL A 100 3.03 0.42 2.82
CA VAL A 100 2.74 -1.00 2.67
C VAL A 100 2.44 -1.57 4.05
N GLN A 101 1.31 -2.26 4.18
CA GLN A 101 0.95 -2.92 5.42
C GLN A 101 0.49 -4.34 5.16
N ARG A 102 0.76 -5.26 6.09
CA ARG A 102 0.28 -6.65 6.04
C ARG A 102 -0.30 -7.06 7.37
N SER A 103 -1.40 -7.81 7.32
CA SER A 103 -2.03 -8.41 8.49
C SER A 103 -2.91 -9.61 8.11
N GLN A 104 -3.11 -10.54 9.03
CA GLN A 104 -4.07 -11.64 8.92
C GLN A 104 -5.52 -11.18 9.10
N ASN A 105 -5.73 -9.97 9.64
CA ASN A 105 -7.02 -9.38 9.90
C ASN A 105 -7.29 -8.18 8.96
N PHE A 106 -8.31 -8.32 8.11
CA PHE A 106 -8.78 -7.24 7.24
C PHE A 106 -8.95 -5.91 7.98
N SER A 107 -9.54 -5.93 9.18
CA SER A 107 -9.81 -4.70 9.95
C SER A 107 -8.53 -3.98 10.36
N SER A 108 -7.40 -4.67 10.53
CA SER A 108 -6.11 -4.06 10.87
C SER A 108 -5.59 -3.20 9.72
N VAL A 109 -5.64 -3.69 8.48
CA VAL A 109 -5.17 -2.93 7.30
C VAL A 109 -6.21 -1.90 6.83
N HIS A 110 -7.49 -2.18 7.00
CA HIS A 110 -8.58 -1.26 6.63
C HIS A 110 -8.69 -0.09 7.61
N CYS A 111 -8.71 -0.34 8.92
CA CYS A 111 -8.93 0.70 9.93
C CYS A 111 -7.68 1.52 10.25
N ARG A 112 -6.46 1.05 9.94
CA ARG A 112 -5.25 1.88 10.12
C ARG A 112 -5.17 3.06 9.16
N CYS A 113 -5.98 3.02 8.11
CA CYS A 113 -6.29 4.20 7.31
C CYS A 113 -7.09 5.27 8.10
N LYS A 114 -7.42 5.07 9.38
CA LYS A 114 -8.03 6.09 10.25
C LYS A 114 -7.04 6.88 11.11
N GLY A 115 -5.73 6.58 11.05
CA GLY A 115 -4.71 7.49 11.57
C GLY A 115 -4.20 7.24 12.99
N ALA A 116 -3.50 6.12 13.21
CA ALA A 116 -2.55 6.02 14.34
C ALA A 116 -1.13 6.48 13.95
N TYR A 117 -0.74 6.29 12.68
CA TYR A 117 0.54 6.74 12.10
C TYR A 117 0.48 8.13 11.46
N ARG A 118 -0.73 8.68 11.39
CA ARG A 118 -1.02 9.96 10.75
C ARG A 118 -1.12 10.96 11.89
N ASN A 119 -0.37 12.06 11.84
CA ASN A 119 -0.36 13.13 12.86
C ASN A 119 -1.74 13.80 13.13
N TYR A 120 -2.84 13.26 12.60
CA TYR A 120 -4.19 13.64 12.93
C TYR A 120 -4.58 13.02 14.27
N ARG A 121 -4.36 13.76 15.37
CA ARG A 121 -4.88 13.45 16.71
C ARG A 121 -6.40 13.60 16.83
N TRP A 122 -7.14 13.53 15.72
CA TRP A 122 -8.58 13.73 15.71
C TRP A 122 -9.28 12.38 15.60
N PRO A 123 -10.32 12.11 16.39
CA PRO A 123 -11.13 10.91 16.23
C PRO A 123 -11.84 10.99 14.88
N ILE A 124 -11.28 10.32 13.87
CA ILE A 124 -12.02 10.08 12.63
C ILE A 124 -12.96 8.90 12.92
N GLU A 125 -14.17 9.23 13.37
CA GLU A 125 -15.20 8.24 13.71
C GLU A 125 -15.67 7.46 12.46
N SER A 126 -15.65 8.11 11.29
CA SER A 126 -16.10 7.53 10.02
C SER A 126 -15.19 6.41 9.52
N ALA A 127 -15.78 5.33 9.01
CA ALA A 127 -15.06 4.28 8.29
C ALA A 127 -14.56 4.77 6.92
N PRO A 128 -13.43 4.23 6.41
CA PRO A 128 -13.13 4.34 4.99
C PRO A 128 -14.32 3.90 4.15
N THR A 129 -14.57 4.61 3.06
CA THR A 129 -15.70 4.32 2.17
C THR A 129 -15.21 3.41 1.05
N ALA A 130 -15.81 2.24 0.91
CA ALA A 130 -15.52 1.35 -0.21
C ALA A 130 -15.93 2.00 -1.53
N ARG A 131 -15.05 1.95 -2.54
CA ARG A 131 -15.23 2.57 -3.86
C ARG A 131 -15.50 1.53 -4.93
N ARG A 132 -14.64 0.51 -5.00
CA ARG A 132 -14.77 -0.63 -5.91
C ARG A 132 -14.20 -1.87 -5.24
N SER A 133 -14.73 -3.01 -5.63
CA SER A 133 -14.25 -4.31 -5.22
C SER A 133 -14.25 -5.25 -6.41
N MET A 134 -13.27 -6.14 -6.47
CA MET A 134 -13.15 -7.15 -7.51
C MET A 134 -12.58 -8.44 -6.94
N ARG A 135 -13.12 -9.59 -7.39
CA ARG A 135 -12.47 -10.89 -7.20
C ARG A 135 -11.47 -11.13 -8.31
N CYS A 136 -10.34 -11.72 -7.96
CA CYS A 136 -9.24 -12.06 -8.84
C CYS A 136 -9.01 -13.58 -8.85
N PRO A 137 -9.88 -14.41 -9.49
CA PRO A 137 -9.74 -15.89 -9.45
C PRO A 137 -8.38 -16.41 -9.96
N CYS A 138 -7.72 -15.64 -10.82
CA CYS A 138 -6.38 -15.91 -11.32
C CYS A 138 -5.52 -14.64 -11.22
N GLY A 139 -5.62 -13.92 -10.10
CA GLY A 139 -4.84 -12.69 -9.91
C GLY A 139 -3.33 -12.93 -9.96
N PRO A 140 -2.56 -11.87 -10.23
CA PRO A 140 -1.10 -11.94 -10.20
C PRO A 140 -0.62 -12.28 -8.79
N LYS A 141 0.65 -12.69 -8.68
CA LYS A 141 1.34 -12.73 -7.39
C LYS A 141 1.55 -11.30 -6.90
N LEU A 142 1.53 -11.10 -5.59
CA LEU A 142 1.83 -9.79 -5.02
C LEU A 142 3.23 -9.29 -5.44
N SER A 143 4.20 -10.20 -5.53
CA SER A 143 5.56 -9.96 -6.03
C SER A 143 5.58 -9.41 -7.46
N GLU A 144 4.66 -9.81 -8.34
CA GLU A 144 4.55 -9.27 -9.70
C GLU A 144 4.06 -7.82 -9.67
N VAL A 145 3.11 -7.50 -8.79
CA VAL A 145 2.63 -6.13 -8.56
C VAL A 145 3.74 -5.24 -8.01
N LEU A 146 4.46 -5.71 -6.98
CA LEU A 146 5.58 -4.98 -6.37
C LEU A 146 6.74 -4.78 -7.36
N SER A 147 7.05 -5.80 -8.17
CA SER A 147 8.09 -5.70 -9.22
C SER A 147 7.70 -4.69 -10.29
N ALA A 148 6.44 -4.66 -10.70
CA ALA A 148 5.93 -3.64 -11.61
C ALA A 148 6.06 -2.24 -11.00
N MET A 149 5.67 -2.06 -9.73
CA MET A 149 5.83 -0.79 -9.00
C MET A 149 7.29 -0.31 -8.97
N LEU A 150 8.25 -1.20 -8.74
CA LEU A 150 9.68 -0.86 -8.75
C LEU A 150 10.16 -0.46 -10.15
N ARG A 151 9.82 -1.25 -11.16
CA ARG A 151 10.17 -0.99 -12.57
C ARG A 151 9.57 0.34 -13.06
N ASP A 152 8.35 0.64 -12.66
CA ASP A 152 7.62 1.82 -13.10
C ASP A 152 7.90 3.03 -12.19
N HIS A 153 8.95 2.96 -11.36
CA HIS A 153 9.45 4.05 -10.51
C HIS A 153 8.40 4.62 -9.55
N VAL A 154 7.45 3.79 -9.09
CA VAL A 154 6.38 4.20 -8.17
C VAL A 154 6.93 4.63 -6.82
N PHE A 155 8.05 4.03 -6.40
CA PHE A 155 8.75 4.41 -5.17
C PHE A 155 9.64 5.66 -5.34
N ASP A 156 9.88 6.12 -6.58
CA ASP A 156 10.79 7.24 -6.81
C ASP A 156 10.09 8.59 -6.59
N PRO A 157 10.79 9.58 -5.99
CA PRO A 157 10.24 10.91 -5.78
C PRO A 157 10.04 11.69 -7.09
N ARG A 158 10.85 11.39 -8.12
CA ARG A 158 10.84 12.12 -9.42
C ARG A 158 9.83 11.59 -10.43
N GLY A 159 9.34 10.36 -10.26
CA GLY A 159 8.31 9.77 -11.13
C GLY A 159 6.89 10.28 -10.87
N CYS A 160 6.71 11.15 -9.86
CA CYS A 160 5.48 11.13 -9.08
C CYS A 160 4.75 12.47 -9.00
N ALA A 161 4.07 12.80 -10.10
CA ALA A 161 2.95 13.75 -10.11
C ALA A 161 1.58 13.06 -10.04
N SER A 162 1.54 11.72 -10.00
CA SER A 162 0.28 10.96 -10.02
C SER A 162 -0.47 11.11 -8.70
N SER A 163 -1.78 11.34 -8.80
CA SER A 163 -2.67 11.42 -7.63
C SER A 163 -2.81 10.05 -6.95
N SER A 164 -3.25 10.05 -5.69
CA SER A 164 -3.63 8.82 -4.95
C SER A 164 -4.62 7.95 -5.72
N TRP A 165 -5.57 8.59 -6.44
CA TRP A 165 -6.51 7.92 -7.33
C TRP A 165 -5.79 7.20 -8.48
N ALA A 166 -4.88 7.89 -9.17
CA ALA A 166 -4.11 7.30 -10.26
C ALA A 166 -3.24 6.11 -9.79
N PHE A 167 -2.74 6.16 -8.55
CA PHE A 167 -2.05 5.02 -7.93
C PHE A 167 -2.98 3.82 -7.71
N SER A 168 -4.17 4.05 -7.17
CA SER A 168 -5.17 2.99 -7.00
C SER A 168 -5.58 2.37 -8.34
N ASP A 169 -5.82 3.20 -9.36
CA ASP A 169 -6.10 2.75 -10.74
C ASP A 169 -4.96 1.90 -11.31
N TYR A 170 -3.72 2.32 -11.08
CA TYR A 170 -2.55 1.56 -11.50
C TYR A 170 -2.52 0.15 -10.88
N VAL A 171 -2.72 0.03 -9.56
CA VAL A 171 -2.74 -1.30 -8.90
C VAL A 171 -3.93 -2.14 -9.37
N PHE A 172 -5.09 -1.51 -9.56
CA PHE A 172 -6.28 -2.15 -10.10
C PHE A 172 -6.02 -2.76 -11.50
N HIS A 173 -5.37 -2.02 -12.39
CA HIS A 173 -5.01 -2.50 -13.72
C HIS A 173 -4.02 -3.67 -13.67
N LEU A 174 -3.04 -3.65 -12.78
CA LEU A 174 -2.14 -4.80 -12.59
C LEU A 174 -2.91 -6.05 -12.14
N CYS A 175 -3.89 -5.89 -11.25
CA CYS A 175 -4.73 -6.99 -10.78
C CYS A 175 -5.64 -7.56 -11.89
N LEU A 176 -6.06 -6.73 -12.85
CA LEU A 176 -6.83 -7.14 -14.02
C LEU A 176 -5.98 -7.89 -15.07
N CYS A 177 -4.78 -7.39 -15.35
CA CYS A 177 -3.92 -7.86 -16.43
C CYS A 177 -3.22 -9.20 -16.16
N GLY A 178 -3.31 -9.75 -14.94
CA GLY A 178 -2.82 -11.10 -14.60
C GLY A 178 -3.47 -12.25 -15.40
N ARG A 179 -4.42 -11.93 -16.32
CA ARG A 179 -5.05 -12.88 -17.24
C ARG A 179 -4.22 -13.20 -18.49
N ASP A 180 -3.25 -12.37 -18.90
CA ASP A 180 -2.65 -12.45 -20.25
C ASP A 180 -1.15 -12.81 -20.30
N THR A 181 -0.57 -13.39 -19.25
CA THR A 181 0.80 -13.96 -19.33
C THR A 181 0.79 -15.48 -19.45
N ARG A 182 0.03 -16.01 -20.42
CA ARG A 182 0.44 -17.29 -21.02
C ARG A 182 1.46 -16.96 -22.10
N PRO A 183 2.71 -17.48 -22.04
CA PRO A 183 3.58 -17.41 -23.19
C PRO A 183 2.89 -18.18 -24.32
N LEU A 184 2.55 -17.49 -25.40
CA LEU A 184 2.23 -18.09 -26.70
C LEU A 184 3.51 -18.65 -27.31
N TYR A 185 4.15 -19.59 -26.62
CA TYR A 185 5.18 -20.45 -27.16
C TYR A 185 4.99 -21.83 -26.52
N GLY A 186 4.28 -22.67 -27.26
CA GLY A 186 4.18 -24.10 -27.07
C GLY A 186 4.22 -24.70 -28.47
N ASP A 187 5.39 -25.22 -28.79
CA ASP A 187 5.91 -25.55 -30.12
C ASP A 187 5.00 -26.40 -31.00
N GLY A 188 5.08 -26.10 -32.30
CA GLY A 188 4.88 -27.10 -33.32
C GLY A 188 6.02 -28.11 -33.26
N SER A 189 5.66 -29.38 -33.12
CA SER A 189 6.37 -30.54 -33.64
C SER A 189 5.35 -31.64 -33.87
#